data_AF-A0A7L4DHJ1-F1
#
_entry.id   AF-A0A7L4DHJ1-F1
#
_cell.length_a   1.000
_cell.length_b   1.000
_cell.length_c   1.000
_cell.angle_alpha   90.00
_cell.angle_beta   90.00
_cell.angle_gamma   90.00
#
_symmetry.space_group_name_H-M   'P 1'
#
loop_
_entity.id
_entity.type
_entity.pdbx_description
1 polymer ?
#
loop_
_entity_poly.entity_id
_entity_poly.type
_entity_poly.pdbx_seq_one_letter_code
_entity_poly.pdbx_strand_id
1 'polypeptide(L)'
;LQVITGECSRSFGCTSLAERDRWIENLRRTVQPNKDNCERLELALSLWVYEARDLPPRRRLRCHLHLDGTLFARTTAKVAGPDGELFWGELFQLAALPPSRALTLTLCREDQPGQPVASVTVPLTELAAARQPLERWYPLSGAGERVPAVRVRGRYREVRVLPIVRYKELAEFITFHYRELCARLEPAIAVRHKEELAGVLVRVLQSTGKAKSFLIDLGVAELDRFDDREALIFREN
;
A
#
# COMPACT_ATOMS: atom_id res chain seq x y z
N LEU A 1 1.82 15.47 4.91
CA LEU A 1 0.61 14.64 4.82
C LEU A 1 -0.50 15.45 4.14
N GLN A 2 -1.08 14.95 3.06
CA GLN A 2 -2.20 15.60 2.39
C GLN A 2 -3.50 14.90 2.79
N VAL A 3 -4.45 15.64 3.33
CA VAL A 3 -5.80 15.16 3.67
C VAL A 3 -6.75 15.73 2.64
N ILE A 4 -7.44 14.84 1.92
CA ILE A 4 -8.45 15.19 0.93
C ILE A 4 -9.82 14.99 1.57
N THR A 5 -10.63 16.04 1.55
CA THR A 5 -12.05 16.01 1.93
C THR A 5 -12.88 16.44 0.73
N GLY A 6 -14.20 16.19 0.74
CA GLY A 6 -15.07 16.54 -0.38
C GLY A 6 -15.03 18.02 -0.78
N GLU A 7 -14.68 18.90 0.14
CA GLU A 7 -14.68 20.36 -0.06
C GLU A 7 -13.27 20.97 -0.18
N CYS A 8 -12.24 20.29 0.33
CA CYS A 8 -10.90 20.88 0.43
C CYS A 8 -9.79 19.82 0.50
N SER A 9 -8.61 20.18 -0.03
CA SER A 9 -7.37 19.45 0.19
C SER A 9 -6.46 20.27 1.11
N ARG A 10 -6.11 19.73 2.28
CA ARG A 10 -5.20 20.39 3.24
C ARG A 10 -3.91 19.61 3.39
N SER A 11 -2.80 20.32 3.48
CA SER A 11 -1.47 19.74 3.68
C SER A 11 -0.97 20.05 5.08
N PHE A 12 -0.58 19.02 5.82
CA PHE A 12 0.01 19.09 7.15
C PHE A 12 1.49 18.71 7.08
N GLY A 13 2.35 19.47 7.75
CA GLY A 13 3.75 19.11 7.92
C GLY A 13 3.91 17.94 8.91
N CYS A 14 4.85 17.05 8.65
CA CYS A 14 5.32 16.06 9.61
C CYS A 14 6.85 16.10 9.58
N THR A 15 7.50 15.99 10.73
CA THR A 15 8.96 15.97 10.88
C THR A 15 9.57 14.63 10.48
N SER A 16 8.77 13.56 10.49
CA SER A 16 9.19 12.22 10.07
C SER A 16 8.02 11.38 9.56
N LEU A 17 8.33 10.27 8.86
CA LEU A 17 7.33 9.26 8.47
C LEU A 17 6.68 8.60 9.69
N ALA A 18 7.46 8.34 10.75
CA ALA A 18 6.96 7.73 11.97
C ALA A 18 5.94 8.62 12.70
N GLU A 19 6.17 9.94 12.71
CA GLU A 19 5.21 10.91 13.25
C GLU A 19 3.91 10.92 12.44
N ARG A 20 4.03 10.97 11.10
CA ARG A 20 2.88 10.90 10.20
C ARG A 20 2.03 9.66 10.48
N ASP A 21 2.66 8.50 10.54
CA ASP A 21 1.97 7.22 10.71
C ASP A 21 1.30 7.12 12.08
N ARG A 22 1.96 7.62 13.13
CA ARG A 22 1.37 7.74 14.47
C ARG A 22 0.16 8.67 14.49
N TRP A 23 0.23 9.81 13.81
CA TRP A 23 -0.88 10.75 13.72
C TRP A 23 -2.09 10.13 13.02
N ILE A 24 -1.87 9.46 11.89
CA ILE A 24 -2.91 8.74 11.15
C ILE A 24 -3.54 7.65 12.04
N GLU A 25 -2.73 6.87 12.74
CA GLU A 25 -3.22 5.81 13.62
C GLU A 25 -4.03 6.36 14.79
N ASN A 26 -3.58 7.43 15.42
CA ASN A 26 -4.32 8.09 16.50
C ASN A 26 -5.68 8.61 16.02
N LEU A 27 -5.73 9.25 14.85
CA LEU A 27 -7.00 9.70 14.26
C LEU A 27 -7.96 8.52 14.02
N ARG A 28 -7.45 7.41 13.49
CA ARG A 28 -8.25 6.19 13.27
C ARG A 28 -8.81 5.63 14.57
N ARG A 29 -8.00 5.58 15.64
CA ARG A 29 -8.44 5.11 16.96
C ARG A 29 -9.51 6.02 17.57
N THR A 30 -9.41 7.33 17.39
CA THR A 30 -10.44 8.27 17.86
C THR A 30 -11.78 8.04 17.15
N VAL A 31 -11.75 7.75 15.84
CA VAL A 31 -12.97 7.49 15.05
C VAL A 31 -13.58 6.12 15.35
N GLN A 32 -12.75 5.10 15.65
CA GLN A 32 -13.20 3.74 15.95
C GLN A 32 -12.52 3.18 17.22
N PRO A 33 -12.92 3.62 18.42
CA PRO A 33 -12.27 3.22 19.67
C PRO A 33 -12.41 1.73 19.97
N ASN A 34 -13.49 1.10 19.50
CA ASN A 34 -13.76 -0.33 19.69
C ASN A 34 -13.26 -1.22 18.53
N LYS A 35 -12.47 -0.68 17.59
CA LYS A 35 -12.05 -1.37 16.37
C LYS A 35 -11.46 -2.76 16.64
N ASP A 36 -10.68 -2.90 17.71
CA ASP A 36 -10.01 -4.15 18.05
C ASP A 36 -10.95 -5.18 18.69
N ASN A 37 -12.08 -4.75 19.27
CA ASN A 37 -12.99 -5.65 20.00
C ASN A 37 -14.14 -6.19 19.14
N CYS A 38 -14.26 -5.74 17.89
CA CYS A 38 -15.32 -6.14 16.98
C CYS A 38 -14.75 -6.86 15.76
N GLU A 39 -15.53 -7.80 15.21
CA GLU A 39 -15.28 -8.31 13.87
C GLU A 39 -15.45 -7.17 12.87
N ARG A 40 -14.52 -7.06 11.93
CA ARG A 40 -14.52 -5.99 10.94
C ARG A 40 -13.97 -6.45 9.60
N LEU A 41 -14.37 -5.74 8.57
CA LEU A 41 -13.80 -5.88 7.24
C LEU A 41 -12.75 -4.79 7.03
N GLU A 42 -11.49 -5.17 6.83
CA GLU A 42 -10.44 -4.25 6.43
C GLU A 42 -10.27 -4.29 4.91
N LEU A 43 -10.50 -3.13 4.29
CA LEU A 43 -10.41 -2.93 2.85
C LEU A 43 -9.17 -2.09 2.52
N ALA A 44 -8.41 -2.52 1.51
CA ALA A 44 -7.19 -1.84 1.10
C ALA A 44 -6.96 -1.93 -0.41
N LEU A 45 -6.37 -0.88 -0.98
CA LEU A 45 -5.93 -0.80 -2.38
C LEU A 45 -4.44 -0.43 -2.41
N SER A 46 -3.64 -1.28 -3.03
CA SER A 46 -2.29 -0.92 -3.48
C SER A 46 -2.34 -0.69 -4.98
N LEU A 47 -1.93 0.48 -5.45
CA LEU A 47 -1.98 0.86 -6.86
C LEU A 47 -0.73 1.60 -7.30
N TRP A 48 -0.04 1.07 -8.29
CA TRP A 48 0.95 1.79 -9.08
C TRP A 48 0.27 2.46 -10.26
N VAL A 49 0.53 3.75 -10.44
CA VAL A 49 0.25 4.48 -11.68
C VAL A 49 1.58 4.72 -12.38
N TYR A 50 1.87 3.91 -13.40
CA TYR A 50 3.16 3.94 -14.07
C TYR A 50 3.23 5.07 -15.08
N GLU A 51 2.44 4.97 -16.15
CA GLU A 51 2.57 5.84 -17.30
C GLU A 51 1.27 5.92 -18.09
N ALA A 52 1.19 6.92 -18.95
CA ALA A 52 0.14 7.05 -19.94
C ALA A 52 0.73 7.38 -21.31
N ARG A 53 -0.01 7.02 -22.35
CA ARG A 53 0.34 7.24 -23.75
C ARG A 53 -0.84 7.80 -24.51
N ASP A 54 -0.58 8.25 -25.74
CA ASP A 54 -1.57 8.81 -26.64
C ASP A 54 -2.27 10.06 -26.04
N LEU A 55 -1.52 10.82 -25.23
CA LEU A 55 -2.00 12.04 -24.59
C LEU A 55 -1.83 13.28 -25.47
N PRO A 56 -2.61 14.34 -25.22
CA PRO A 56 -2.35 15.65 -25.81
C PRO A 56 -0.92 16.12 -25.48
N PRO A 57 -0.08 16.40 -26.50
CA PRO A 57 1.33 16.68 -26.27
C PRO A 57 1.54 18.02 -25.57
N ARG A 58 2.63 18.12 -24.78
CA ARG A 58 3.04 19.33 -24.04
C ARG A 58 2.00 19.86 -23.05
N ARG A 59 1.00 19.06 -22.68
CA ARG A 59 0.04 19.40 -21.63
C ARG A 59 0.51 18.93 -20.28
N ARG A 60 0.33 19.76 -19.25
CA ARG A 60 0.62 19.39 -17.87
C ARG A 60 -0.59 18.66 -17.27
N LEU A 61 -0.40 17.38 -16.99
CA LEU A 61 -1.45 16.44 -16.61
C LEU A 61 -1.14 15.77 -15.28
N ARG A 62 -2.18 15.41 -14.56
CA ARG A 62 -2.14 14.54 -13.37
C ARG A 62 -3.27 13.53 -13.43
N CYS A 63 -3.11 12.40 -12.76
CA CYS A 63 -4.15 11.38 -12.62
C CYS A 63 -4.78 11.50 -11.22
N HIS A 64 -6.11 11.53 -11.17
CA HIS A 64 -6.91 11.46 -9.95
C HIS A 64 -7.43 10.04 -9.76
N LEU A 65 -7.33 9.54 -8.53
CA LEU A 65 -7.81 8.21 -8.14
C LEU A 65 -9.07 8.38 -7.30
N HIS A 66 -10.22 8.00 -7.87
CA HIS A 66 -11.50 8.03 -7.18
C HIS A 66 -11.97 6.61 -6.84
N LEU A 67 -12.58 6.44 -5.68
CA LEU A 67 -13.32 5.23 -5.32
C LEU A 67 -14.79 5.61 -5.17
N ASP A 68 -15.65 5.00 -6.01
CA ASP A 68 -17.08 5.31 -6.10
C ASP A 68 -17.37 6.83 -6.12
N GLY A 69 -16.59 7.58 -6.89
CA GLY A 69 -16.72 9.04 -7.04
C GLY A 69 -16.02 9.89 -5.98
N THR A 70 -15.59 9.31 -4.86
CA THR A 70 -14.83 10.03 -3.83
C THR A 70 -13.35 10.05 -4.19
N LEU A 71 -12.71 11.22 -4.15
CA LEU A 71 -11.30 11.36 -4.48
C LEU A 71 -10.38 10.94 -3.32
N PHE A 72 -9.52 9.95 -3.54
CA PHE A 72 -8.60 9.43 -2.53
C PHE A 72 -7.15 9.85 -2.72
N ALA A 73 -6.70 10.02 -3.96
CA ALA A 73 -5.32 10.38 -4.25
C ALA A 73 -5.18 11.08 -5.60
N ARG A 74 -4.03 11.72 -5.79
CA ARG A 74 -3.63 12.36 -7.05
C ARG A 74 -2.16 12.06 -7.30
N THR A 75 -1.79 11.85 -8.56
CA THR A 75 -0.38 11.83 -8.95
C THR A 75 0.19 13.24 -8.99
N THR A 76 1.52 13.34 -9.05
CA THR A 76 2.18 14.60 -9.38
C THR A 76 1.79 15.09 -10.78
N ALA A 77 1.69 16.41 -10.94
CA ALA A 77 1.45 17.02 -12.24
C ALA A 77 2.74 17.04 -13.06
N LYS A 78 2.72 16.38 -14.22
CA LYS A 78 3.88 16.25 -15.12
C LYS A 78 3.49 16.68 -16.54
N VAL A 79 4.44 17.19 -17.31
CA VAL A 79 4.21 17.63 -18.69
C VAL A 79 4.35 16.42 -19.61
N ALA A 80 3.32 16.14 -20.41
CA ALA A 80 3.38 15.11 -21.45
C ALA A 80 4.45 15.44 -22.49
N GLY A 81 5.19 14.42 -22.92
CA GLY A 81 6.21 14.53 -23.94
C GLY A 81 5.65 14.97 -25.30
N PRO A 82 6.53 15.27 -26.27
CA PRO A 82 6.11 15.63 -27.63
C PRO A 82 5.31 14.51 -28.31
N ASP A 83 5.59 13.25 -27.98
CA ASP A 83 4.93 12.07 -28.54
C ASP A 83 3.66 11.64 -27.78
N GLY A 84 3.24 12.42 -26.76
CA GLY A 84 2.05 12.12 -25.95
C GLY A 84 2.27 11.06 -24.86
N GLU A 85 3.53 10.75 -24.54
CA GLU A 85 3.90 9.87 -23.43
C GLU A 85 4.09 10.63 -22.13
N LEU A 86 3.76 10.00 -21.00
CA LEU A 86 3.88 10.59 -19.67
C LEU A 86 4.14 9.53 -18.61
N PHE A 87 5.26 9.64 -17.88
CA PHE A 87 5.65 8.68 -16.84
C PHE A 87 5.54 9.28 -15.42
N TRP A 88 4.71 8.68 -14.56
CA TRP A 88 4.60 9.00 -13.14
C TRP A 88 5.48 8.09 -12.29
N GLY A 89 5.26 6.78 -12.37
CA GLY A 89 5.92 5.79 -11.53
C GLY A 89 5.56 5.94 -10.04
N GLU A 90 4.30 6.21 -9.72
CA GLU A 90 3.87 6.53 -8.36
C GLU A 90 3.06 5.39 -7.71
N LEU A 91 3.38 5.07 -6.46
CA LEU A 91 2.71 4.05 -5.65
C LEU A 91 1.76 4.69 -4.63
N PHE A 92 0.52 4.22 -4.62
CA PHE A 92 -0.48 4.55 -3.62
C PHE A 92 -0.80 3.31 -2.77
N GLN A 93 -0.69 3.46 -1.44
CA GLN A 93 -1.07 2.45 -0.47
C GLN A 93 -2.23 2.99 0.37
N LEU A 94 -3.45 2.67 -0.04
CA LEU A 94 -4.68 3.11 0.62
C LEU A 94 -5.20 1.97 1.50
N ALA A 95 -5.33 2.23 2.79
CA ALA A 95 -5.79 1.26 3.79
C ALA A 95 -6.97 1.81 4.58
N ALA A 96 -7.74 0.92 5.20
CA ALA A 96 -8.97 1.26 5.93
C ALA A 96 -9.97 2.01 5.03
N LEU A 97 -10.13 1.53 3.80
CA LEU A 97 -11.06 2.08 2.83
C LEU A 97 -12.52 1.82 3.25
N PRO A 98 -13.46 2.72 2.92
CA PRO A 98 -14.87 2.39 2.97
C PRO A 98 -15.20 1.29 1.93
N PRO A 99 -16.31 0.55 2.11
CA PRO A 99 -16.84 -0.34 1.08
C PRO A 99 -16.95 0.40 -0.25
N SER A 100 -16.20 -0.07 -1.24
CA SER A 100 -16.11 0.56 -2.55
C SER A 100 -16.26 -0.50 -3.63
N ARG A 101 -16.84 -0.16 -4.77
CA ARG A 101 -17.10 -1.10 -5.88
C ARG A 101 -16.20 -0.84 -7.08
N ALA A 102 -15.85 0.41 -7.35
CA ALA A 102 -15.13 0.80 -8.54
C ALA A 102 -14.00 1.80 -8.25
N LEU A 103 -12.88 1.59 -8.94
CA LEU A 103 -11.78 2.54 -9.03
C LEU A 103 -11.93 3.33 -10.33
N THR A 104 -12.08 4.64 -10.25
CA THR A 104 -12.07 5.53 -11.41
C THR A 104 -10.76 6.32 -11.46
N LEU A 105 -10.01 6.12 -12.54
CA LEU A 105 -8.81 6.90 -12.85
C LEU A 105 -9.20 8.02 -13.81
N THR A 106 -8.86 9.26 -13.46
CA THR A 106 -9.26 10.43 -14.24
C THR A 106 -8.04 11.28 -14.54
N LEU A 107 -7.76 11.51 -15.83
CA LEU A 107 -6.74 12.48 -16.23
C LEU A 107 -7.31 13.88 -16.18
N CYS A 108 -6.63 14.77 -15.46
CA CYS A 108 -6.99 16.16 -15.31
C CYS A 108 -5.85 17.05 -15.77
N ARG A 109 -6.18 18.16 -16.45
CA ARG A 109 -5.20 19.22 -16.69
C ARG A 109 -5.01 20.07 -15.44
N GLU A 110 -3.80 20.58 -15.26
CA GLU A 110 -3.53 21.50 -14.16
C GLU A 110 -4.10 22.91 -14.40
N ASP A 111 -4.17 23.37 -15.65
CA ASP A 111 -4.72 24.69 -16.03
C ASP A 111 -6.25 24.77 -15.95
N GLN A 112 -6.93 23.63 -16.01
CA GLN A 112 -8.40 23.51 -15.93
C GLN A 112 -8.80 22.51 -14.83
N PRO A 113 -8.59 22.87 -13.55
CA PRO A 113 -8.97 22.01 -12.43
C PRO A 113 -10.51 21.88 -12.40
N GLY A 114 -11.01 20.69 -12.70
CA GLY A 114 -12.46 20.38 -12.65
C GLY A 114 -13.01 19.74 -13.91
N GLN A 115 -12.34 19.86 -15.06
CA GLN A 115 -12.75 19.18 -16.29
C GLN A 115 -11.84 17.98 -16.58
N PRO A 116 -12.36 16.73 -16.51
CA PRO A 116 -11.59 15.56 -16.86
C PRO A 116 -11.29 15.55 -18.36
N VAL A 117 -10.05 15.24 -18.72
CA VAL A 117 -9.64 15.01 -20.12
C VAL A 117 -10.14 13.66 -20.58
N ALA A 118 -9.95 12.65 -19.73
CA ALA A 118 -10.25 11.27 -20.02
C ALA A 118 -10.37 10.50 -18.70
N SER A 119 -11.11 9.39 -18.69
CA SER A 119 -11.29 8.57 -17.50
C SER A 119 -11.49 7.10 -17.83
N VAL A 120 -11.16 6.22 -16.90
CA VAL A 120 -11.53 4.80 -16.95
C VAL A 120 -12.03 4.36 -15.60
N THR A 121 -13.01 3.47 -15.60
CA THR A 121 -13.54 2.87 -14.38
C THR A 121 -13.24 1.37 -14.41
N VAL A 122 -12.57 0.89 -13.37
CA VAL A 122 -12.15 -0.50 -13.19
C VAL A 122 -12.91 -1.07 -11.99
N PRO A 123 -13.70 -2.15 -12.15
CA PRO A 123 -14.33 -2.82 -11.02
C PRO A 123 -13.27 -3.32 -10.03
N LEU A 124 -13.45 -3.04 -8.73
CA LEU A 124 -12.51 -3.51 -7.71
C LEU A 124 -12.48 -5.04 -7.58
N THR A 125 -13.57 -5.72 -7.98
CA THR A 125 -13.63 -7.18 -8.06
C THR A 125 -12.61 -7.74 -9.06
N GLU A 126 -12.31 -7.02 -10.14
CA GLU A 126 -11.26 -7.40 -11.10
C GLU A 126 -9.88 -7.41 -10.44
N LEU A 127 -9.58 -6.36 -9.66
CA LEU A 127 -8.32 -6.23 -8.92
C LEU A 127 -8.24 -7.17 -7.71
N ALA A 128 -9.37 -7.64 -7.19
CA ALA A 128 -9.46 -8.57 -6.07
C ALA A 128 -9.30 -10.03 -6.50
N ALA A 129 -9.80 -10.38 -7.68
CA ALA A 129 -9.78 -11.76 -8.20
C ALA A 129 -8.36 -12.26 -8.52
N ALA A 130 -7.43 -11.35 -8.79
CA ALA A 130 -6.07 -11.71 -9.16
C ALA A 130 -5.22 -12.16 -7.95
N ARG A 131 -4.58 -13.35 -8.05
CA ARG A 131 -3.66 -13.85 -7.01
C ARG A 131 -2.44 -12.93 -6.80
N GLN A 132 -1.96 -12.33 -7.89
CA GLN A 132 -0.87 -11.35 -7.91
C GLN A 132 -1.43 -9.98 -8.32
N PRO A 133 -0.77 -8.86 -7.96
CA PRO A 133 -1.21 -7.55 -8.41
C PRO A 133 -1.33 -7.49 -9.93
N LEU A 134 -2.50 -7.11 -10.43
CA LEU A 134 -2.84 -7.08 -11.85
C LEU A 134 -2.22 -5.84 -12.50
N GLU A 135 -1.29 -6.05 -13.43
CA GLU A 135 -0.72 -4.99 -14.27
C GLU A 135 -1.37 -5.00 -15.67
N ARG A 136 -1.90 -3.84 -16.10
CA ARG A 136 -2.62 -3.72 -17.37
C ARG A 136 -2.64 -2.29 -17.88
N TRP A 137 -2.72 -2.16 -19.21
CA TRP A 137 -3.09 -0.92 -19.88
C TRP A 137 -4.61 -0.78 -19.93
N TYR A 138 -5.12 0.31 -19.36
CA TYR A 138 -6.54 0.65 -19.39
C TYR A 138 -6.76 1.79 -20.38
N PRO A 139 -7.56 1.58 -21.44
CA PRO A 139 -7.96 2.66 -22.33
C PRO A 139 -8.87 3.63 -21.57
N LEU A 140 -8.61 4.92 -21.73
CA LEU A 140 -9.39 6.00 -21.14
C LEU A 140 -10.46 6.47 -22.14
N SER A 141 -11.55 7.02 -21.63
CA SER A 141 -12.56 7.69 -22.43
C SER A 141 -11.94 8.88 -23.16
N GLY A 142 -11.77 8.80 -24.48
CA GLY A 142 -11.21 9.87 -25.30
C GLY A 142 -11.99 10.04 -26.60
N ALA A 143 -12.04 11.26 -27.11
CA ALA A 143 -12.53 11.58 -28.45
C ALA A 143 -11.33 11.93 -29.34
N GLY A 144 -11.17 11.23 -30.47
CA GLY A 144 -10.06 11.42 -31.41
C GLY A 144 -9.55 10.11 -32.02
N GLU A 145 -8.58 10.20 -32.94
CA GLU A 145 -8.00 9.03 -33.65
C GLU A 145 -7.14 8.13 -32.74
N ARG A 146 -6.51 8.67 -31.70
CA ARG A 146 -5.73 7.91 -30.72
C ARG A 146 -6.43 7.96 -29.36
N VAL A 147 -6.75 6.79 -28.82
CA VAL A 147 -7.44 6.64 -27.53
C VAL A 147 -6.37 6.66 -26.41
N PRO A 148 -6.38 7.67 -25.52
CA PRO A 148 -5.44 7.73 -24.41
C PRO A 148 -5.52 6.46 -23.55
N ALA A 149 -4.38 5.98 -23.04
CA ALA A 149 -4.36 4.81 -22.16
C ALA A 149 -3.43 5.04 -20.98
N VAL A 150 -3.74 4.42 -19.85
CA VAL A 150 -2.91 4.44 -18.63
C VAL A 150 -2.50 3.04 -18.21
N ARG A 151 -1.24 2.85 -17.88
CA ARG A 151 -0.70 1.60 -17.34
C ARG A 151 -0.72 1.66 -15.82
N VAL A 152 -1.44 0.73 -15.21
CA VAL A 152 -1.49 0.61 -13.75
C VAL A 152 -1.28 -0.82 -13.31
N ARG A 153 -0.74 -0.98 -12.10
CA ARG A 153 -0.65 -2.27 -11.42
C ARG A 153 -1.31 -2.19 -10.06
N GLY A 154 -2.37 -2.95 -9.87
CA GLY A 154 -3.23 -2.82 -8.68
C GLY A 154 -3.54 -4.13 -8.00
N ARG A 155 -3.82 -4.07 -6.70
CA ARG A 155 -4.46 -5.15 -5.95
C ARG A 155 -5.43 -4.56 -4.93
N TYR A 156 -6.68 -5.00 -5.01
CA TYR A 156 -7.68 -4.75 -3.98
C TYR A 156 -7.71 -5.94 -3.01
N ARG A 157 -7.71 -5.66 -1.70
CA ARG A 157 -7.75 -6.68 -0.66
C ARG A 157 -8.93 -6.41 0.27
N GLU A 158 -9.65 -7.49 0.52
CA GLU A 158 -10.70 -7.57 1.51
C GLU A 158 -10.28 -8.62 2.54
N VAL A 159 -10.10 -8.19 3.79
CA VAL A 159 -9.64 -9.05 4.88
C VAL A 159 -10.62 -8.95 6.02
N ARG A 160 -11.18 -10.09 6.42
CA ARG A 160 -11.99 -10.18 7.63
C ARG A 160 -11.08 -10.30 8.84
N VAL A 161 -11.16 -9.33 9.74
CA VAL A 161 -10.38 -9.29 10.98
C VAL A 161 -11.34 -9.57 12.14
N LEU A 162 -11.01 -10.59 12.94
CA LEU A 162 -11.80 -11.00 14.09
C LEU A 162 -11.54 -10.07 15.29
N PRO A 163 -12.39 -10.11 16.33
CA PRO A 163 -12.09 -9.46 17.61
C PRO A 163 -10.73 -9.93 18.15
N ILE A 164 -9.97 -9.01 18.74
CA ILE A 164 -8.58 -9.21 19.19
C ILE A 164 -8.47 -10.40 20.16
N VAL A 165 -9.48 -10.63 20.98
CA VAL A 165 -9.55 -11.78 21.92
C VAL A 165 -9.44 -13.13 21.21
N ARG A 166 -9.89 -13.23 19.95
CA ARG A 166 -9.81 -14.46 19.14
C ARG A 166 -8.39 -14.79 18.70
N TYR A 167 -7.47 -13.83 18.75
CA TYR A 167 -6.06 -14.02 18.40
C TYR A 167 -5.18 -14.29 19.62
N LYS A 168 -5.75 -14.40 20.83
CA LYS A 168 -4.98 -14.57 22.07
C LYS A 168 -4.07 -15.81 22.03
N GLU A 169 -4.62 -16.98 21.70
CA GLU A 169 -3.85 -18.22 21.62
C GLU A 169 -2.74 -18.15 20.57
N LEU A 170 -3.01 -17.51 19.42
CA LEU A 170 -2.00 -17.29 18.38
C LEU A 170 -0.89 -16.35 18.88
N ALA A 171 -1.25 -15.28 19.58
CA ALA A 171 -0.28 -14.34 20.15
C ALA A 171 0.59 -15.02 21.23
N GLU A 172 -0.01 -15.85 22.08
CA GLU A 172 0.71 -16.67 23.05
C GLU A 172 1.65 -17.65 22.35
N PHE A 173 1.17 -18.38 21.34
CA PHE A 173 2.00 -19.28 20.56
C PHE A 173 3.22 -18.57 19.95
N ILE A 174 3.01 -17.43 19.26
CA ILE A 174 4.11 -16.62 18.71
C ILE A 174 5.06 -16.17 19.83
N THR A 175 4.53 -15.75 20.97
CA THR A 175 5.32 -15.23 22.10
C THR A 175 6.22 -16.29 22.72
N PHE A 176 5.74 -17.53 22.84
CA PHE A 176 6.48 -18.62 23.48
C PHE A 176 7.28 -19.49 22.50
N HIS A 177 6.91 -19.52 21.22
CA HIS A 177 7.47 -20.42 20.21
C HIS A 177 8.05 -19.70 18.98
N TYR A 178 8.32 -18.39 19.04
CA TYR A 178 8.90 -17.66 17.89
C TYR A 178 10.20 -18.28 17.36
N ARG A 179 11.04 -18.88 18.21
CA ARG A 179 12.31 -19.50 17.77
C ARG A 179 12.05 -20.69 16.84
N GLU A 180 11.19 -21.61 17.27
CA GLU A 180 10.82 -22.78 16.47
C GLU A 180 10.06 -22.36 15.21
N LEU A 181 9.16 -21.38 15.34
CA LEU A 181 8.42 -20.81 14.21
C LEU A 181 9.37 -20.27 13.14
N CYS A 182 10.35 -19.44 13.53
CA CYS A 182 11.34 -18.90 12.61
C CYS A 182 12.19 -20.02 11.98
N ALA A 183 12.70 -20.96 12.77
CA ALA A 183 13.51 -22.07 12.26
C ALA A 183 12.77 -22.92 11.20
N ARG A 184 11.46 -23.13 11.37
CA ARG A 184 10.63 -23.87 10.40
C ARG A 184 10.22 -23.02 9.19
N LEU A 185 9.95 -21.74 9.38
CA LEU A 185 9.50 -20.85 8.29
C LEU A 185 10.66 -20.40 7.40
N GLU A 186 11.82 -20.14 7.97
CA GLU A 186 12.98 -19.60 7.25
C GLU A 186 13.35 -20.37 5.97
N PRO A 187 13.43 -21.71 5.95
CA PRO A 187 13.71 -22.45 4.72
C PRO A 187 12.52 -22.50 3.76
N ALA A 188 11.29 -22.30 4.25
CA ALA A 188 10.06 -22.41 3.46
C ALA A 188 9.65 -21.11 2.78
N ILE A 189 10.14 -19.96 3.26
CA ILE A 189 9.76 -18.64 2.75
C ILE A 189 10.84 -18.03 1.86
N ALA A 190 10.42 -17.45 0.74
CA ALA A 190 11.32 -16.69 -0.14
C ALA A 190 11.94 -15.50 0.60
N VAL A 191 13.19 -15.16 0.26
CA VAL A 191 13.97 -14.07 0.89
C VAL A 191 13.16 -12.77 0.98
N ARG A 192 12.49 -12.38 -0.11
CA ARG A 192 11.64 -11.18 -0.19
C ARG A 192 10.50 -11.10 0.83
N HIS A 193 10.09 -12.22 1.44
CA HIS A 193 9.02 -12.24 2.44
C HIS A 193 9.57 -12.35 3.87
N LYS A 194 10.87 -12.62 4.05
CA LYS A 194 11.50 -12.75 5.36
C LYS A 194 11.44 -11.43 6.12
N GLU A 195 11.78 -10.33 5.45
CA GLU A 195 11.74 -8.99 6.03
C GLU A 195 10.31 -8.60 6.46
N GLU A 196 9.30 -8.85 5.61
CA GLU A 196 7.90 -8.56 5.92
C GLU A 196 7.43 -9.38 7.14
N LEU A 197 7.77 -10.67 7.18
CA LEU A 197 7.46 -11.55 8.31
C LEU A 197 8.16 -11.09 9.59
N ALA A 198 9.45 -10.78 9.53
CA ALA A 198 10.23 -10.30 10.67
C ALA A 198 9.62 -9.01 11.23
N GLY A 199 9.28 -8.05 10.38
CA GLY A 199 8.60 -6.82 10.78
C GLY A 199 7.25 -7.07 11.46
N VAL A 200 6.47 -8.06 10.99
CA VAL A 200 5.21 -8.47 11.64
C VAL A 200 5.48 -9.12 13.01
N LEU A 201 6.43 -10.05 13.10
CA LEU A 201 6.79 -10.71 14.35
C LEU A 201 7.28 -9.72 15.41
N VAL A 202 8.13 -8.76 15.03
CA VAL A 202 8.56 -7.68 15.93
C VAL A 202 7.37 -6.91 16.48
N ARG A 203 6.39 -6.54 15.65
CA ARG A 203 5.19 -5.80 16.11
C ARG A 203 4.36 -6.62 17.10
N VAL A 204 4.17 -7.91 16.85
CA VAL A 204 3.43 -8.80 17.76
C VAL A 204 4.21 -9.00 19.07
N LEU A 205 5.51 -9.29 18.99
CA LEU A 205 6.34 -9.52 20.17
C LEU A 205 6.59 -8.23 20.97
N GLN A 206 6.45 -7.06 20.35
CA GLN A 206 6.49 -5.79 21.04
C GLN A 206 5.26 -5.63 21.94
N SER A 207 4.06 -6.04 21.48
CA SER A 207 2.85 -5.93 22.29
C SER A 207 2.82 -6.94 23.46
N THR A 208 3.56 -8.04 23.36
CA THR A 208 3.69 -9.05 24.41
C THR A 208 4.98 -8.93 25.25
N GLY A 209 5.81 -7.92 24.97
CA GLY A 209 7.04 -7.64 25.75
C GLY A 209 8.24 -8.55 25.45
N LYS A 210 8.22 -9.31 24.35
CA LYS A 210 9.29 -10.23 23.93
C LYS A 210 10.16 -9.75 22.77
N ALA A 211 9.89 -8.60 22.16
CA ALA A 211 10.63 -8.11 21.00
C ALA A 211 12.15 -8.03 21.22
N LYS A 212 12.60 -7.55 22.39
CA LYS A 212 14.04 -7.48 22.73
C LYS A 212 14.68 -8.87 22.74
N SER A 213 14.07 -9.84 23.42
CA SER A 213 14.56 -11.21 23.47
C SER A 213 14.63 -11.83 22.08
N PHE A 214 13.60 -11.62 21.28
CA PHE A 214 13.56 -12.09 19.89
C PHE A 214 14.70 -11.54 19.04
N LEU A 215 14.98 -10.23 19.09
CA LEU A 215 16.06 -9.63 18.32
C LEU A 215 17.45 -10.12 18.76
N ILE A 216 17.64 -10.33 20.07
CA ILE A 216 18.87 -10.93 20.60
C ILE A 216 19.02 -12.35 20.06
N ASP A 217 17.98 -13.17 20.16
CA ASP A 217 18.02 -14.56 19.71
C ASP A 217 18.27 -14.68 18.20
N LEU A 218 17.68 -13.79 17.40
CA LEU A 218 17.93 -13.73 15.97
C LEU A 218 19.39 -13.35 15.68
N GLY A 219 19.93 -12.36 16.38
CA GLY A 219 21.33 -11.96 16.25
C GLY A 219 22.30 -13.08 16.64
N VAL A 220 22.04 -13.79 17.73
CA VAL A 220 22.84 -14.95 18.16
C VAL A 220 22.76 -16.08 17.14
N ALA A 221 21.56 -16.40 16.65
CA ALA A 221 21.38 -17.44 15.63
C ALA A 221 22.11 -17.11 14.32
N GLU A 222 22.18 -15.84 13.93
CA GLU A 222 22.99 -15.42 12.79
C GLU A 222 24.49 -15.55 13.09
N LEU A 223 24.97 -15.15 14.28
CA LEU A 223 26.37 -15.33 14.68
C LEU A 223 26.79 -16.81 14.64
N ASP A 224 25.98 -17.71 15.21
CA ASP A 224 26.25 -19.16 15.23
C ASP A 224 26.33 -19.75 13.80
N ARG A 225 25.66 -19.15 12.81
CA ARG A 225 25.74 -19.57 11.40
C ARG A 225 27.02 -19.10 10.70
N PHE A 226 27.67 -18.06 11.22
CA PHE A 226 28.82 -17.40 10.59
C PHE A 226 30.14 -17.61 11.34
N ASP A 227 30.18 -18.40 12.42
CA ASP A 227 31.40 -18.75 13.15
C ASP A 227 32.48 -19.42 12.26
N ASP A 228 32.14 -19.90 11.05
CA ASP A 228 33.10 -20.40 10.05
C ASP A 228 33.49 -19.39 8.95
N ARG A 229 32.83 -18.22 8.85
CA ARG A 229 33.04 -17.21 7.78
C ARG A 229 32.68 -15.79 8.24
N GLU A 230 33.56 -15.17 9.03
CA GLU A 230 33.48 -13.77 9.50
C GLU A 230 33.20 -12.71 8.40
N ALA A 231 33.43 -13.03 7.12
CA ALA A 231 33.28 -12.11 5.99
C ALA A 231 31.83 -11.91 5.48
N LEU A 232 30.81 -12.55 6.07
CA LEU A 232 29.42 -12.53 5.57
C LEU A 232 28.39 -11.81 6.46
N ILE A 233 28.82 -11.25 7.59
CA ILE A 233 27.96 -10.64 8.62
C ILE A 233 27.15 -9.43 8.12
N PHE A 234 27.53 -8.82 6.98
CA PHE A 234 26.89 -7.62 6.42
C PHE A 234 26.20 -7.83 5.07
N ARG A 235 25.47 -8.92 4.87
CA ARG A 235 24.58 -9.04 3.70
C ARG A 235 23.15 -8.65 4.06
N GLU A 236 22.80 -7.40 3.75
CA GLU A 236 21.42 -7.02 3.41
C GLU A 236 20.88 -8.00 2.36
N ASN A 237 19.73 -8.60 2.66
CA ASN A 237 18.96 -9.48 1.78
C ASN A 237 17.49 -9.09 1.84
#